data_AF-A0A9D4JKG7-F1
#
_entry.id   AF-A0A9D4JKG7-F1
#
_cell.length_a   1.000
_cell.length_b   1.000
_cell.length_c   1.000
_cell.angle_alpha   90.00
_cell.angle_beta   90.00
_cell.angle_gamma   90.00
#
_symmetry.space_group_name_H-M   'P 1'
#
loop_
_entity.id
_entity.type
_entity.pdbx_description
1 polymer ?
#
loop_
_entity_poly.entity_id
_entity_poly.type
_entity_poly.pdbx_seq_one_letter_code
_entity_poly.pdbx_strand_id
1 'polypeptide(L)' 'MPCFEVNTKLGEAMINGLCGPVQVNNFLSALDIKEVHLENLKLMENWAGEFIEAVAKESAKDAGQEKMASETSSL' A
#
# COMPACT_ATOMS: atom_id res chain seq x y z
N MET A 1 14.86 -2.99 -4.72
CA MET A 1 14.79 -2.28 -6.01
C MET A 1 14.12 -0.93 -5.75
N PRO A 2 14.83 0.20 -5.81
CA PRO A 2 14.36 1.48 -5.26
C PRO A 2 13.04 1.99 -5.88
N CYS A 3 12.84 1.76 -7.19
CA CYS A 3 11.62 2.18 -7.88
C CYS A 3 10.37 1.42 -7.40
N PHE A 4 10.51 0.16 -6.95
CA PHE A 4 9.40 -0.61 -6.40
C PHE A 4 8.93 -0.01 -5.08
N GLU A 5 9.86 0.28 -4.16
CA GLU A 5 9.53 0.90 -2.86
C GLU A 5 8.85 2.26 -2.99
N VAL A 6 9.31 3.10 -3.93
CA VAL A 6 8.71 4.43 -4.15
C VAL A 6 7.30 4.30 -4.70
N ASN A 7 7.09 3.43 -5.70
CA ASN A 7 5.77 3.26 -6.32
C ASN A 7 4.75 2.64 -5.36
N THR A 8 5.15 1.65 -4.55
CA THR A 8 4.25 1.02 -3.56
C THR A 8 3.88 2.01 -2.45
N LYS A 9 4.84 2.80 -1.93
CA LYS A 9 4.56 3.83 -0.92
C LYS A 9 3.67 4.96 -1.46
N LEU A 10 3.85 5.34 -2.73
CA LEU A 10 2.99 6.31 -3.39
C LEU A 10 1.56 5.76 -3.51
N GLY A 11 1.40 4.52 -3.98
CA GLY A 11 0.09 3.85 -4.05
C GLY A 11 -0.57 3.67 -2.69
N GLU A 12 0.17 3.28 -1.66
CA GLU A 12 -0.33 3.19 -0.27
C GLU A 12 -0.78 4.55 0.26
N ALA A 13 -0.01 5.62 0.03
CA ALA A 13 -0.38 6.98 0.40
C ALA A 13 -1.65 7.45 -0.33
N MET A 14 -1.88 6.99 -1.56
CA MET A 14 -3.12 7.28 -2.29
C MET A 14 -4.33 6.55 -1.69
N ILE A 15 -4.17 5.28 -1.30
CA ILE A 15 -5.23 4.46 -0.69
C ILE A 15 -5.60 4.98 0.71
N ASN A 16 -4.61 5.20 1.57
CA ASN A 16 -4.83 5.52 2.98
C ASN A 16 -4.90 7.03 3.28
N GLY A 17 -4.32 7.87 2.42
CA GLY A 17 -4.03 9.28 2.73
C GLY A 17 -5.00 10.32 2.18
N LEU A 18 -6.20 9.94 1.69
CA LEU A 18 -7.14 10.84 0.98
C LEU A 18 -6.52 11.55 -0.24
N CYS A 19 -5.32 11.15 -0.66
CA CYS A 19 -4.57 11.77 -1.74
C CYS A 19 -4.79 10.98 -3.02
N GLY A 20 -5.93 11.16 -3.67
CA GLY A 20 -6.19 10.57 -4.97
C GLY A 20 -5.17 11.02 -6.04
N PRO A 21 -5.29 10.48 -7.27
CA PRO A 21 -4.34 10.74 -8.35
C PRO A 21 -4.13 12.23 -8.65
N VAL A 22 -5.18 13.04 -8.47
CA VAL A 22 -5.15 14.49 -8.68
C VAL A 22 -4.29 15.18 -7.62
N GLN A 23 -4.43 14.80 -6.36
CA GLN A 23 -3.64 15.33 -5.25
C GLN A 23 -2.15 15.00 -5.40
N VAL A 24 -1.84 13.80 -5.90
CA VAL A 24 -0.46 13.38 -6.20
C VAL A 24 0.14 14.24 -7.29
N ASN A 25 -0.57 14.47 -8.40
CA ASN A 25 -0.06 15.34 -9.46
C ASN A 25 0.09 16.79 -8.99
N ASN A 26 -0.83 17.30 -8.18
CA ASN A 26 -0.70 18.63 -7.57
C ASN A 26 0.56 18.74 -6.69
N PHE A 27 0.89 17.68 -5.94
CA PHE A 27 2.11 17.62 -5.13
C PHE A 27 3.38 17.58 -6.00
N LEU A 28 3.40 16.75 -7.05
CA LEU A 28 4.52 16.70 -8.00
C LEU A 28 4.75 18.05 -8.69
N SER A 29 3.66 18.69 -9.13
CA SER A 29 3.68 20.02 -9.74
C SER A 29 4.21 21.09 -8.79
N ALA A 30 3.84 21.04 -7.50
CA ALA A 30 4.37 21.94 -6.48
C ALA A 30 5.89 21.78 -6.22
N LEU A 31 6.46 20.63 -6.57
CA LEU A 31 7.90 20.34 -6.48
C LEU A 31 8.65 20.55 -7.79
N ASP A 32 7.99 21.09 -8.83
CA ASP A 32 8.53 21.21 -10.19
C ASP A 32 8.94 19.85 -10.81
N ILE A 33 8.25 18.78 -10.39
CA ILE A 33 8.40 17.42 -10.92
C ILE A 33 7.30 17.17 -11.94
N LYS A 34 7.66 16.54 -13.07
CA LYS A 34 6.70 16.20 -14.12
C LYS A 34 5.59 15.31 -13.58
N GLU A 35 4.34 15.74 -13.83
CA GLU A 35 3.14 14.98 -13.50
C GLU A 35 3.12 13.61 -14.17
N VAL A 36 2.47 12.66 -13.50
CA VAL A 36 2.29 11.29 -13.98
C VAL A 36 0.90 11.15 -14.58
N HIS A 37 0.79 10.42 -15.69
CA HIS A 37 -0.51 10.17 -16.32
C HIS A 37 -1.47 9.48 -15.35
N LEU A 38 -2.74 9.90 -15.33
CA LEU A 38 -3.74 9.43 -14.38
C LEU A 38 -3.90 7.90 -14.35
N GLU A 39 -3.85 7.28 -15.53
CA GLU A 39 -3.95 5.81 -15.67
C GLU A 39 -2.78 5.08 -15.00
N ASN A 40 -1.57 5.64 -15.08
CA ASN A 40 -0.39 5.04 -14.46
C ASN A 40 -0.47 5.14 -12.93
N LEU A 41 -0.97 6.26 -12.42
CA LEU A 41 -1.20 6.44 -10.98
C LEU A 41 -2.24 5.43 -10.46
N LYS A 42 -3.34 5.21 -11.19
CA LYS A 42 -4.33 4.17 -10.84
C LYS A 42 -3.76 2.76 -10.90
N LEU A 43 -2.88 2.48 -11.85
CA LEU A 43 -2.21 1.18 -11.93
C LEU A 43 -1.31 0.95 -10.70
N MET A 44 -0.57 1.97 -10.28
CA MET A 44 0.25 1.92 -9.05
C MET A 44 -0.61 1.76 -7.79
N GLU A 45 -1.75 2.46 -7.72
CA GLU A 45 -2.73 2.31 -6.64
C GLU A 45 -3.24 0.87 -6.54
N ASN A 46 -3.68 0.27 -7.66
CA ASN A 46 -4.16 -1.12 -7.68
C ASN A 46 -3.08 -2.11 -7.25
N TRP A 47 -1.85 -1.96 -7.75
CA TRP A 47 -0.73 -2.82 -7.36
C TRP A 47 -0.39 -2.71 -5.86
N ALA A 48 -0.42 -1.50 -5.31
CA ALA A 48 -0.22 -1.30 -3.88
C ALA A 48 -1.35 -1.96 -3.07
N GLY A 49 -2.60 -1.86 -3.54
CA GLY A 49 -3.75 -2.51 -2.91
C GLY A 49 -3.62 -4.03 -2.85
N GLU A 50 -3.27 -4.68 -3.96
CA GLU A 50 -3.05 -6.14 -4.01
C GLU A 50 -1.93 -6.57 -3.06
N PHE A 51 -0.85 -5.80 -2.99
CA PHE A 51 0.26 -6.07 -2.09
C PHE A 51 -0.13 -5.94 -0.62
N ILE A 52 -0.84 -4.85 -0.25
CA ILE A 52 -1.34 -4.63 1.11
C ILE A 52 -2.29 -5.76 1.51
N GLU A 53 -3.19 -6.18 0.61
CA GLU A 53 -4.12 -7.28 0.87
C GLU A 53 -3.38 -8.61 1.12
N ALA A 54 -2.35 -8.92 0.33
CA ALA A 54 -1.55 -10.11 0.52
C ALA A 54 -0.84 -10.12 1.89
N VAL A 55 -0.20 -9.02 2.26
CA VAL A 55 0.47 -8.85 3.56
C VAL A 55 -0.53 -8.94 4.71
N ALA A 56 -1.70 -8.32 4.59
CA ALA A 56 -2.75 -8.37 5.60
C ALA A 56 -3.28 -9.79 5.82
N LYS A 57 -3.46 -10.57 4.75
CA LYS A 57 -3.88 -11.99 4.83
C LYS A 57 -2.84 -12.85 5.54
N GLU A 58 -1.57 -12.66 5.21
CA GLU A 58 -0.46 -13.39 5.85
C GLU A 58 -0.39 -13.05 7.34
N SER A 59 -0.40 -11.76 7.68
CA SER A 59 -0.37 -11.30 9.07
C SER A 59 -1.58 -11.80 9.89
N ALA A 60 -2.78 -11.79 9.31
CA ALA A 60 -3.98 -12.32 9.98
C ALA A 60 -3.91 -13.83 10.21
N LYS A 61 -3.32 -14.58 9.27
CA LYS A 61 -3.09 -16.01 9.39
C LYS A 61 -2.11 -16.31 10.52
N ASP A 62 -0.99 -15.60 10.57
CA ASP A 62 0.05 -15.77 11.60
C ASP A 62 -0.51 -15.45 13.00
N ALA A 63 -1.23 -14.33 13.14
CA ALA A 63 -1.88 -13.96 14.40
C ALA A 63 -2.93 -15.01 14.84
N GLY A 64 -3.66 -15.60 13.89
CA GLY A 64 -4.60 -16.69 14.17
C GLY A 64 -3.91 -17.96 14.69
N GLN A 65 -2.75 -18.30 14.12
CA GLN A 65 -1.95 -19.45 14.56
C GLN A 65 -1.31 -19.22 15.93
N GLU A 66 -0.78 -18.02 16.19
CA GLU A 66 -0.26 -17.63 17.51
C GLU A 66 -1.34 -17.72 18.58
N LYS A 67 -2.56 -17.23 18.28
CA LYS A 67 -3.68 -17.31 19.21
C LYS A 67 -4.05 -18.76 19.53
N MET A 68 -4.15 -19.63 18.52
CA MET A 68 -4.40 -21.07 18.73
C MET A 68 -3.29 -21.76 19.55
N ALA A 69 -2.03 -21.41 19.31
CA ALA A 69 -0.90 -21.93 20.09
C ALA A 69 -0.94 -21.45 21.56
N SER A 70 -1.33 -20.20 21.80
CA SER A 70 -1.48 -19.65 23.16
C SER A 70 -2.63 -20.28 23.95
N GLU A 71 -3.75 -20.59 23.28
CA GLU A 71 -4.92 -21.22 23.91
C GLU A 71 -4.67 -22.69 24.27
N THR A 72 -3.85 -23.40 23.49
CA THR A 72 -3.50 -24.81 23.76
C THR A 72 -2.39 -24.99 24.81
N SER A 73 -1.54 -23.98 25.03
CA SER A 73 -0.57 -23.97 26.15
C SER A 73 -1.17 -23.57 27.51
N SER A 74 -2.41 -23.07 27.51
CA SER A 74 -3.12 -22.62 28.71
C SER A 74 -4.06 -23.67 29.32
N LEU A 75 -4.07 -24.88 28.75
CA LEU A 75 -4.83 -26.07 29.18
C LEU A 75 -3.87 -27.13 29.71
#